data_AF-A0A927GSH5-F1
#
_entry.id   AF-A0A927GSH5-F1
#
_cell.length_a   1.000
_cell.length_b   1.000
_cell.length_c   1.000
_cell.angle_alpha   90.00
_cell.angle_beta   90.00
_cell.angle_gamma   90.00
#
_symmetry.space_group_name_H-M   'P 1'
#
loop_
_entity.id
_entity.type
_entity.pdbx_description
1 polymer ?
#
loop_
_entity_poly.entity_id
_entity_poly.type
_entity_poly.pdbx_seq_one_letter_code
_entity_poly.pdbx_strand_id
1 'polypeptide(L)'
;MTIDTSTINQPPQFHTLDDERQYRKERLAAVFRIFAKLGYEEGVMGHVSARDPERPDHYWTNPFGLSFSLIRASDLVLIGPDKKVVSGHGLVHPGGLLLHPQLLRGNPEIVSAAHTHSIYGRSWSTLNRLLDPLTAESAAFYRQHAIYDSFAGGEGDNLARAVERNKVILLRNHGILSVGRTVDEAAYWFISFERSCQAQLLAEAAGRPQPVGAEHAEAVAARTDARFGWLNFQPYYQAIVQEQPELLQ
;
A
#
# COMPACT_ATOMS: atom_id res chain seq x y z
N MET A 1 3.77 -0.18 -26.86
CA MET A 1 4.91 0.00 -25.94
C MET A 1 5.67 -1.32 -25.93
N THR A 2 6.81 -1.41 -26.62
CA THR A 2 7.69 -2.58 -26.58
C THR A 2 8.45 -2.54 -25.25
N ILE A 3 8.27 -3.55 -24.40
CA ILE A 3 9.02 -3.64 -23.15
C ILE A 3 10.44 -4.08 -23.51
N ASP A 4 11.41 -3.19 -23.27
CA ASP A 4 12.82 -3.56 -23.32
C ASP A 4 13.13 -4.44 -22.10
N THR A 5 13.19 -5.76 -22.32
CA THR A 5 13.52 -6.75 -21.28
C THR A 5 15.04 -6.88 -21.05
N SER A 6 15.87 -6.05 -21.70
CA SER A 6 17.33 -6.18 -21.65
C SER A 6 17.97 -5.60 -20.39
N THR A 7 17.23 -4.80 -19.60
CA THR A 7 17.70 -4.28 -18.31
C THR A 7 16.65 -4.51 -17.21
N ILE A 8 17.11 -4.83 -15.99
CA ILE A 8 16.17 -4.99 -14.86
C ILE A 8 15.65 -3.60 -14.47
N ASN A 9 14.38 -3.34 -14.78
CA ASN A 9 13.69 -2.09 -14.51
C ASN A 9 14.02 -1.51 -13.11
N GLN A 10 14.21 -0.20 -13.05
CA GLN A 10 14.35 0.57 -11.82
C GLN A 10 13.28 1.66 -11.76
N PRO A 11 12.95 2.17 -10.56
CA PRO A 11 12.13 3.37 -10.45
C PRO A 11 12.69 4.49 -11.35
N PRO A 12 11.85 5.19 -12.12
CA PRO A 12 12.31 6.26 -13.00
C PRO A 12 12.92 7.41 -12.19
N GLN A 13 13.89 8.09 -12.80
CA GLN A 13 14.39 9.38 -12.32
C GLN A 13 13.66 10.50 -13.05
N PHE A 14 13.34 11.58 -12.33
CA PHE A 14 12.60 12.71 -12.87
C PHE A 14 13.49 13.94 -12.99
N HIS A 15 13.32 14.69 -14.08
CA HIS A 15 14.04 15.95 -14.29
C HIS A 15 13.32 17.15 -13.65
N THR A 16 12.00 17.03 -13.43
CA THR A 16 11.17 18.07 -12.82
C THR A 16 10.26 17.51 -11.72
N LEU A 17 9.88 18.35 -10.76
CA LEU A 17 8.93 17.99 -9.70
C LEU A 17 7.52 17.76 -10.26
N ASP A 18 7.16 18.42 -11.37
CA ASP A 18 5.88 18.23 -12.03
C ASP A 18 5.77 16.84 -12.67
N ASP A 19 6.83 16.37 -13.33
CA ASP A 19 6.88 15.02 -13.89
C ASP A 19 6.77 13.95 -12.79
N GLU A 20 7.50 14.14 -11.68
CA GLU A 20 7.42 13.24 -10.53
C GLU A 20 6.02 13.23 -9.90
N ARG A 21 5.40 14.41 -9.77
CA ARG A 21 4.04 14.54 -9.23
C ARG A 21 3.04 13.83 -10.13
N GLN A 22 3.09 14.06 -11.44
CA GLN A 22 2.20 13.42 -12.39
C GLN A 22 2.37 11.90 -12.36
N TYR A 23 3.61 11.41 -12.34
CA TYR A 23 3.90 9.99 -12.17
C TYR A 23 3.25 9.43 -10.90
N ARG A 24 3.47 10.07 -9.74
CA ARG A 24 2.90 9.58 -8.46
C ARG A 24 1.36 9.54 -8.50
N LYS A 25 0.72 10.53 -9.14
CA LYS A 25 -0.74 10.59 -9.32
C LYS A 25 -1.26 9.47 -10.22
N GLU A 26 -0.61 9.23 -11.36
CA GLU A 26 -0.97 8.14 -12.28
C GLU A 26 -0.82 6.76 -11.62
N ARG A 27 0.27 6.54 -10.88
CA ARG A 27 0.47 5.31 -10.11
C ARG A 27 -0.60 5.15 -9.05
N LEU A 28 -0.95 6.22 -8.36
CA LEU A 28 -1.99 6.19 -7.33
C LEU A 28 -3.36 5.86 -7.92
N ALA A 29 -3.74 6.44 -9.06
CA ALA A 29 -4.96 6.08 -9.79
C ALA A 29 -4.95 4.60 -10.21
N ALA A 30 -3.83 4.12 -10.74
CA ALA A 30 -3.68 2.71 -11.11
C ALA A 30 -3.84 1.76 -9.92
N VAL A 31 -3.30 2.12 -8.74
CA VAL A 31 -3.49 1.33 -7.50
C VAL A 31 -4.96 1.17 -7.16
N PHE A 32 -5.76 2.25 -7.23
CA PHE A 32 -7.19 2.16 -6.98
C PHE A 32 -7.90 1.24 -7.99
N ARG A 33 -7.61 1.38 -9.29
CA ARG A 33 -8.17 0.50 -10.33
C ARG A 33 -7.81 -0.98 -10.10
N ILE A 34 -6.56 -1.24 -9.71
CA ILE A 34 -6.09 -2.59 -9.37
C ILE A 34 -6.81 -3.12 -8.12
N PHE A 35 -6.94 -2.31 -7.08
CA PHE A 35 -7.61 -2.71 -5.83
C PHE A 35 -9.08 -3.00 -6.05
N ALA A 36 -9.78 -2.21 -6.87
CA ALA A 36 -11.15 -2.50 -7.29
C ALA A 36 -11.24 -3.84 -8.03
N LYS A 37 -10.33 -4.07 -8.99
CA LYS A 37 -10.29 -5.32 -9.77
C LYS A 37 -9.98 -6.55 -8.91
N LEU A 38 -9.19 -6.38 -7.85
CA LEU A 38 -8.88 -7.43 -6.87
C LEU A 38 -9.96 -7.59 -5.80
N GLY A 39 -10.99 -6.73 -5.76
CA GLY A 39 -12.07 -6.78 -4.77
C GLY A 39 -11.66 -6.31 -3.38
N TYR A 40 -10.72 -5.36 -3.28
CA TYR A 40 -10.23 -4.82 -2.00
C TYR A 40 -11.01 -3.59 -1.52
N GLU A 41 -11.94 -3.09 -2.33
CA GLU A 41 -12.88 -2.01 -2.01
C GLU A 41 -14.04 -2.56 -1.15
N GLU A 42 -14.40 -1.85 -0.09
CA GLU A 42 -15.55 -2.16 0.77
C GLU A 42 -16.41 -0.90 0.92
N GLY A 43 -17.34 -0.68 -0.01
CA GLY A 43 -18.14 0.55 -0.04
C GLY A 43 -17.27 1.80 -0.13
N VAL A 44 -17.46 2.75 0.79
CA VAL A 44 -16.71 4.03 0.83
C VAL A 44 -15.44 3.98 1.67
N MET A 45 -15.02 2.78 2.09
CA MET A 45 -13.83 2.57 2.92
C MET A 45 -12.57 2.44 2.07
N GLY A 46 -11.43 2.63 2.73
CA GLY A 46 -10.12 2.50 2.12
C GLY A 46 -9.59 3.80 1.54
N HIS A 47 -8.27 3.94 1.64
CA HIS A 47 -7.55 5.12 1.22
C HIS A 47 -6.08 4.81 0.99
N VAL A 48 -5.56 5.32 -0.12
CA VAL A 48 -4.14 5.23 -0.47
C VAL A 48 -3.61 6.65 -0.63
N SER A 49 -2.40 6.89 -0.16
CA SER A 49 -1.75 8.20 -0.22
C SER A 49 -0.48 8.18 -1.06
N ALA A 50 -0.13 9.33 -1.64
CA ALA A 50 1.19 9.58 -2.21
C ALA A 50 1.66 10.99 -1.80
N ARG A 51 2.80 11.10 -1.12
CA ARG A 51 3.41 12.37 -0.72
C ARG A 51 3.61 13.26 -1.95
N ASP A 52 3.36 14.56 -1.85
CA ASP A 52 3.70 15.49 -2.92
C ASP A 52 5.23 15.69 -2.99
N PRO A 53 5.85 15.69 -4.19
CA PRO A 53 7.30 15.82 -4.30
C PRO A 53 7.81 17.24 -4.01
N GLU A 54 7.00 18.28 -4.22
CA GLU A 54 7.37 19.68 -3.95
C GLU A 54 7.03 20.09 -2.52
N ARG A 55 5.93 19.58 -1.98
CA ARG A 55 5.44 19.86 -0.62
C ARG A 55 5.42 18.59 0.23
N PRO A 56 6.52 18.21 0.90
CA PRO A 56 6.64 16.93 1.59
C PRO A 56 5.66 16.72 2.77
N ASP A 57 5.03 17.77 3.27
CA ASP A 57 3.98 17.74 4.30
C ASP A 57 2.56 17.62 3.72
N HIS A 58 2.43 17.55 2.39
CA HIS A 58 1.19 17.31 1.67
C HIS A 58 1.16 15.90 1.05
N TYR A 59 -0.04 15.39 0.81
CA TYR A 59 -0.23 14.10 0.13
C TYR A 59 -1.48 14.09 -0.75
N TRP A 60 -1.36 13.41 -1.88
CA TRP A 60 -2.45 13.07 -2.79
C TRP A 60 -3.20 11.84 -2.28
N THR A 61 -4.53 11.83 -2.37
CA THR A 61 -5.37 10.68 -2.01
C THR A 61 -6.68 10.67 -2.80
N ASN A 62 -7.48 9.61 -2.68
CA ASN A 62 -8.77 9.50 -3.34
C ASN A 62 -9.84 10.40 -2.70
N PRO A 63 -10.77 10.94 -3.51
CA PRO A 63 -11.96 11.59 -2.97
C PRO A 63 -12.90 10.56 -2.34
N PHE A 64 -13.57 10.96 -1.26
CA PHE A 64 -14.54 10.15 -0.54
C PHE A 64 -15.79 9.91 -1.38
N GLY A 65 -16.25 8.65 -1.44
CA GLY A 65 -17.47 8.26 -2.13
C GLY A 65 -17.34 8.00 -3.63
N LEU A 66 -16.17 8.25 -4.24
CA LEU A 66 -15.90 7.82 -5.61
C LEU A 66 -15.38 6.39 -5.60
N SER A 67 -16.02 5.50 -6.38
CA SER A 67 -15.59 4.10 -6.44
C SER A 67 -14.16 3.98 -6.96
N PHE A 68 -13.40 3.06 -6.37
CA PHE A 68 -12.04 2.78 -6.78
C PHE A 68 -11.93 2.40 -8.26
N SER A 69 -12.97 1.76 -8.82
CA SER A 69 -13.00 1.38 -10.24
C SER A 69 -13.17 2.56 -11.19
N LEU A 70 -13.40 3.78 -10.70
CA LEU A 70 -13.64 4.96 -11.52
C LEU A 70 -12.57 6.04 -11.35
N ILE A 71 -11.74 5.96 -10.31
CA ILE A 71 -10.72 6.98 -10.00
C ILE A 71 -9.77 7.19 -11.18
N ARG A 72 -9.53 8.45 -11.51
CA ARG A 72 -8.50 8.92 -12.46
C ARG A 72 -7.46 9.78 -11.75
N ALA A 73 -6.33 10.03 -12.40
CA ALA A 73 -5.29 10.91 -11.87
C ALA A 73 -5.81 12.34 -11.63
N SER A 74 -6.74 12.82 -12.45
CA SER A 74 -7.42 14.11 -12.30
C SER A 74 -8.41 14.18 -11.13
N ASP A 75 -8.94 13.06 -10.65
CA ASP A 75 -9.89 13.02 -9.52
C ASP A 75 -9.21 13.14 -8.15
N LEU A 76 -7.90 12.90 -8.10
CA LEU A 76 -7.14 12.90 -6.84
C LEU A 76 -7.13 14.28 -6.18
N VAL A 77 -7.24 14.27 -4.86
CA VAL A 77 -7.23 15.48 -4.04
C VAL A 77 -5.92 15.60 -3.27
N LEU A 78 -5.40 16.82 -3.18
CA LEU A 78 -4.21 17.14 -2.40
C LEU A 78 -4.63 17.65 -1.03
N ILE A 79 -4.12 17.01 0.01
CA ILE A 79 -4.36 17.39 1.41
C ILE A 79 -3.12 18.06 1.99
N GLY A 80 -3.34 19.19 2.67
CA GLY A 80 -2.31 19.92 3.41
C GLY A 80 -2.16 19.47 4.86
N PRO A 81 -1.17 20.01 5.59
CA PRO A 81 -0.89 19.63 6.99
C PRO A 81 -2.03 19.96 7.96
N ASP A 82 -2.91 20.90 7.62
CA ASP A 82 -4.09 21.28 8.39
C ASP A 82 -5.32 20.40 8.08
N LYS A 83 -5.13 19.29 7.35
CA LYS A 83 -6.16 18.32 6.93
C LYS A 83 -7.22 18.92 6.00
N LYS A 84 -6.91 20.02 5.30
CA LYS A 84 -7.79 20.61 4.30
C LYS A 84 -7.36 20.27 2.89
N VAL A 85 -8.32 20.30 1.99
CA VAL A 85 -8.09 20.18 0.55
C VAL A 85 -7.41 21.45 0.05
N VAL A 86 -6.25 21.28 -0.58
CA VAL A 86 -5.43 22.34 -1.17
C VAL A 86 -5.56 22.35 -2.71
N SER A 87 -5.83 21.19 -3.31
CA SER A 87 -6.07 21.04 -4.75
C SER A 87 -7.02 19.87 -5.01
N GLY A 88 -7.78 19.94 -6.11
CA GLY A 88 -8.84 18.98 -6.44
C GLY A 88 -10.19 19.33 -5.79
N HIS A 89 -11.17 18.44 -5.95
CA HIS A 89 -12.53 18.61 -5.46
C HIS A 89 -13.03 17.39 -4.71
N GLY A 90 -13.83 17.60 -3.65
CA GLY A 90 -14.45 16.53 -2.88
C GLY A 90 -14.03 16.52 -1.41
N LEU A 91 -14.57 15.54 -0.68
CA LEU A 91 -14.21 15.27 0.71
C LEU A 91 -13.16 14.15 0.75
N VAL A 92 -12.50 13.95 1.90
CA VAL A 92 -11.60 12.81 2.13
C VAL A 92 -12.11 12.02 3.33
N HIS A 93 -11.94 10.70 3.28
CA HIS A 93 -12.33 9.81 4.37
C HIS A 93 -11.65 10.23 5.70
N PRO A 94 -12.39 10.36 6.82
CA PRO A 94 -11.82 10.80 8.11
C PRO A 94 -10.62 9.98 8.57
N GLY A 95 -10.67 8.65 8.42
CA GLY A 95 -9.52 7.76 8.72
C GLY A 95 -8.28 8.10 7.89
N GLY A 96 -8.45 8.55 6.65
CA GLY A 96 -7.34 8.98 5.80
C GLY A 96 -6.73 10.31 6.24
N LEU A 97 -7.51 11.18 6.88
CA LEU A 97 -7.05 12.43 7.50
C LEU A 97 -6.41 12.22 8.87
N LEU A 98 -6.59 11.03 9.48
CA LEU A 98 -5.98 10.66 10.74
C LEU A 98 -4.67 9.90 10.52
N LEU A 99 -4.71 8.82 9.74
CA LEU A 99 -3.59 7.87 9.63
C LEU A 99 -2.43 8.41 8.78
N HIS A 100 -2.70 8.85 7.55
CA HIS A 100 -1.65 9.19 6.58
C HIS A 100 -0.76 10.37 7.02
N PRO A 101 -1.29 11.50 7.53
CA PRO A 101 -0.43 12.65 7.88
C PRO A 101 0.60 12.32 8.97
N GLN A 102 0.20 11.55 9.99
CA GLN A 102 1.08 11.18 11.10
C GLN A 102 2.12 10.17 10.67
N LEU A 103 1.71 9.16 9.89
CA LEU A 103 2.60 8.16 9.34
C LEU A 103 3.68 8.80 8.45
N LEU A 104 3.27 9.64 7.50
CA LEU A 104 4.17 10.29 6.56
C LEU A 104 5.07 11.32 7.28
N ARG A 105 4.57 12.04 8.28
CA ARG A 105 5.40 12.99 9.05
C ARG A 105 6.49 12.28 9.85
N GLY A 106 6.18 11.14 10.46
CA GLY A 106 7.13 10.37 11.26
C GLY A 106 8.14 9.57 10.44
N ASN A 107 7.86 9.32 9.16
CA ASN A 107 8.68 8.49 8.27
C ASN A 107 8.94 9.23 6.93
N PRO A 108 9.90 10.18 6.89
CA PRO A 108 10.13 11.04 5.72
C PRO A 108 10.50 10.29 4.43
N GLU A 109 11.09 9.11 4.54
CA GLU A 109 11.45 8.23 3.43
C GLU A 109 10.25 7.50 2.80
N ILE A 110 9.13 7.42 3.51
CA ILE A 110 7.90 6.83 2.98
C ILE A 110 7.20 7.84 2.08
N VAL A 111 6.90 7.39 0.86
CA VAL A 111 6.16 8.17 -0.14
C VAL A 111 4.69 7.80 -0.13
N SER A 112 4.36 6.53 0.12
CA SER A 112 2.99 6.04 0.00
C SER A 112 2.62 5.12 1.15
N ALA A 113 1.37 5.21 1.56
CA ALA A 113 0.74 4.23 2.44
C ALA A 113 -0.60 3.79 1.85
N ALA A 114 -0.89 2.50 1.88
CA ALA A 114 -2.12 1.92 1.39
C ALA A 114 -2.87 1.21 2.51
N HIS A 115 -4.15 1.53 2.67
CA HIS A 115 -5.02 0.88 3.64
C HIS A 115 -6.39 0.62 3.03
N THR A 116 -6.88 -0.60 3.13
CA THR A 116 -8.28 -0.96 2.85
C THR A 116 -8.76 -2.02 3.84
N HIS A 117 -10.06 -2.32 3.77
CA HIS A 117 -10.69 -3.40 4.54
C HIS A 117 -10.78 -4.69 3.72
N SER A 118 -9.70 -5.04 3.00
CA SER A 118 -9.62 -6.26 2.21
C SER A 118 -9.90 -7.50 3.07
N ILE A 119 -10.65 -8.45 2.51
CA ILE A 119 -11.34 -9.48 3.29
C ILE A 119 -10.39 -10.37 4.10
N TYR A 120 -9.27 -10.81 3.53
CA TYR A 120 -8.36 -11.75 4.16
C TYR A 120 -7.45 -11.05 5.16
N GLY A 121 -6.96 -9.85 4.86
CA GLY A 121 -6.18 -9.02 5.77
C GLY A 121 -7.00 -8.59 6.98
N ARG A 122 -8.26 -8.17 6.78
CA ARG A 122 -9.21 -7.90 7.87
C ARG A 122 -9.45 -9.15 8.71
N SER A 123 -9.71 -10.30 8.09
CA SER A 123 -9.92 -11.57 8.80
C SER A 123 -8.68 -11.99 9.60
N TRP A 124 -7.48 -11.86 9.02
CA TRP A 124 -6.23 -12.18 9.71
C TRP A 124 -5.99 -11.26 10.92
N SER A 125 -6.32 -9.97 10.77
CA SER A 125 -6.13 -8.97 11.84
C SER A 125 -6.93 -9.27 13.11
N THR A 126 -7.97 -10.11 13.04
CA THR A 126 -8.74 -10.52 14.23
C THR A 126 -8.05 -11.58 15.08
N LEU A 127 -7.03 -12.26 14.53
CA LEU A 127 -6.31 -13.34 15.22
C LEU A 127 -5.23 -12.83 16.18
N ASN A 128 -4.89 -11.53 16.11
CA ASN A 128 -3.87 -10.89 16.94
C ASN A 128 -2.51 -11.63 16.93
N ARG A 129 -2.08 -12.07 15.74
CA ARG A 129 -0.75 -12.67 15.53
C ARG A 129 -0.17 -12.31 14.16
N LEU A 130 1.16 -12.40 14.07
CA LEU A 130 1.92 -12.19 12.84
C LEU A 130 1.67 -13.33 11.84
N LEU A 131 1.87 -13.05 10.54
CA LEU A 131 1.88 -14.07 9.50
C LEU A 131 3.07 -15.02 9.70
N ASP A 132 2.84 -16.31 9.47
CA ASP A 132 3.90 -17.31 9.50
C ASP A 132 4.60 -17.36 8.14
N PRO A 133 5.93 -17.60 8.10
CA PRO A 133 6.66 -17.72 6.85
C PRO A 133 6.42 -19.11 6.22
N LEU A 134 5.23 -19.34 5.66
CA LEU A 134 4.83 -20.63 5.08
C LEU A 134 5.31 -20.83 3.64
N THR A 135 5.44 -19.73 2.90
CA THR A 135 5.80 -19.65 1.48
C THR A 135 6.86 -18.56 1.27
N ALA A 136 7.46 -18.49 0.08
CA ALA A 136 8.37 -17.39 -0.26
C ALA A 136 7.66 -16.03 -0.18
N GLU A 137 6.39 -15.97 -0.55
CA GLU A 137 5.56 -14.76 -0.53
C GLU A 137 5.34 -14.28 0.92
N SER A 138 4.93 -15.18 1.83
CA SER A 138 4.79 -14.81 3.26
C SER A 138 6.14 -14.55 3.94
N ALA A 139 7.19 -15.26 3.52
CA ALA A 139 8.54 -15.08 4.06
C ALA A 139 9.14 -13.72 3.69
N ALA A 140 8.65 -13.06 2.64
CA ALA A 140 9.02 -11.67 2.31
C ALA A 140 8.71 -10.68 3.45
N PHE A 141 7.80 -11.04 4.37
CA PHE A 141 7.41 -10.22 5.52
C PHE A 141 8.02 -10.69 6.84
N TYR A 142 8.84 -11.74 6.84
CA TYR A 142 9.43 -12.28 8.06
C TYR A 142 10.20 -11.19 8.82
N ARG A 143 9.77 -10.89 10.05
CA ARG A 143 10.30 -9.81 10.92
C ARG A 143 10.25 -8.39 10.33
N GLN A 144 9.42 -8.20 9.30
CA GLN A 144 9.18 -6.94 8.60
C GLN A 144 7.68 -6.63 8.48
N HIS A 145 6.90 -7.04 9.48
CA HIS A 145 5.55 -6.59 9.71
C HIS A 145 5.26 -6.57 11.22
N ALA A 146 4.32 -5.72 11.65
CA ALA A 146 3.97 -5.55 13.06
C ALA A 146 2.45 -5.55 13.26
N ILE A 147 2.01 -5.76 14.50
CA ILE A 147 0.62 -5.60 14.92
C ILE A 147 0.50 -4.27 15.65
N TYR A 148 -0.52 -3.50 15.33
CA TYR A 148 -0.86 -2.26 15.99
C TYR A 148 -2.29 -2.30 16.51
N ASP A 149 -2.46 -2.05 17.81
CA ASP A 149 -3.77 -1.97 18.45
C ASP A 149 -4.25 -0.52 18.48
N SER A 150 -5.09 -0.17 17.50
CA SER A 150 -5.66 1.18 17.37
C SER A 150 -6.62 1.55 18.51
N PHE A 151 -7.26 0.56 19.16
CA PHE A 151 -8.16 0.80 20.29
C PHE A 151 -7.41 1.20 21.56
N ALA A 152 -6.23 0.62 21.78
CA ALA A 152 -5.40 0.92 22.95
C ALA A 152 -4.40 2.07 22.71
N GLY A 153 -3.88 2.19 21.48
CA GLY A 153 -2.82 3.15 21.13
C GLY A 153 -3.30 4.47 20.55
N GLY A 154 -4.60 4.59 20.25
CA GLY A 154 -5.19 5.67 19.46
C GLY A 154 -4.84 5.55 17.97
N GLU A 155 -5.44 6.39 17.13
CA GLU A 155 -5.02 6.56 15.73
C GLU A 155 -4.02 7.74 15.68
N GLY A 156 -2.71 7.46 15.50
CA GLY A 156 -1.74 8.54 15.28
C GLY A 156 -0.26 8.27 15.55
N ASP A 157 0.44 9.14 16.29
CA ASP A 157 1.92 9.16 16.43
C ASP A 157 2.55 7.81 16.80
N ASN A 158 1.80 6.96 17.52
CA ASN A 158 2.24 5.61 17.86
C ASN A 158 2.26 4.67 16.63
N LEU A 159 1.39 4.87 15.64
CA LEU A 159 1.41 4.15 14.37
C LEU A 159 2.66 4.49 13.55
N ALA A 160 3.10 5.76 13.57
CA ALA A 160 4.31 6.16 12.87
C ALA A 160 5.55 5.40 13.39
N ARG A 161 5.61 5.13 14.71
CA ARG A 161 6.65 4.29 15.31
C ARG A 161 6.50 2.81 14.95
N ALA A 162 5.30 2.32 14.69
CA ALA A 162 5.11 0.93 14.27
C ALA A 162 5.68 0.66 12.86
N VAL A 163 5.82 1.70 12.02
CA VAL A 163 6.40 1.57 10.67
C VAL A 163 7.84 1.09 10.73
N GLU A 164 8.75 1.76 11.45
CA GLU A 164 10.17 1.34 11.59
C GLU A 164 10.77 0.70 10.31
N ARG A 165 10.93 -0.64 10.30
CA ARG A 165 11.44 -1.44 9.18
C ARG A 165 10.36 -2.32 8.53
N ASN A 166 9.12 -2.14 8.92
CA ASN A 166 7.98 -2.96 8.55
C ASN A 166 7.37 -2.49 7.23
N LYS A 167 7.13 -3.45 6.34
CA LYS A 167 6.42 -3.25 5.08
C LYS A 167 4.91 -3.11 5.30
N VAL A 168 4.39 -3.82 6.31
CA VAL A 168 2.96 -3.91 6.63
C VAL A 168 2.73 -3.83 8.13
N ILE A 169 1.68 -3.12 8.51
CA ILE A 169 1.12 -3.05 9.85
C ILE A 169 -0.26 -3.70 9.83
N LEU A 170 -0.43 -4.75 10.63
CA LEU A 170 -1.71 -5.35 10.95
C LEU A 170 -2.43 -4.46 11.97
N LEU A 171 -3.49 -3.79 11.54
CA LEU A 171 -4.35 -3.02 12.43
C LEU A 171 -5.33 -4.00 13.09
N ARG A 172 -5.09 -4.29 14.38
CA ARG A 172 -5.83 -5.31 15.13
C ARG A 172 -7.34 -5.08 15.01
N ASN A 173 -8.07 -6.13 14.62
CA ASN A 173 -9.52 -6.13 14.40
C ASN A 173 -10.03 -5.12 13.34
N HIS A 174 -9.17 -4.62 12.45
CA HIS A 174 -9.50 -3.56 11.50
C HIS A 174 -9.10 -3.93 10.06
N GLY A 175 -7.83 -4.24 9.82
CA GLY A 175 -7.33 -4.48 8.47
C GLY A 175 -5.81 -4.45 8.39
N ILE A 176 -5.30 -4.18 7.18
CA ILE A 176 -3.86 -4.05 6.93
C ILE A 176 -3.54 -2.66 6.40
N LEU A 177 -2.35 -2.17 6.73
CA LEU A 177 -1.78 -0.94 6.20
C LEU A 177 -0.38 -1.26 5.70
N SER A 178 -0.09 -1.00 4.43
CA SER A 178 1.27 -1.12 3.89
C SER A 178 1.89 0.25 3.66
N VAL A 179 3.22 0.30 3.61
CA VAL A 179 3.99 1.52 3.32
C VAL A 179 5.05 1.25 2.26
N GLY A 180 5.51 2.29 1.59
CA GLY A 180 6.59 2.18 0.61
C GLY A 180 7.24 3.52 0.29
N ARG A 181 8.48 3.43 -0.21
CA ARG A 181 9.26 4.55 -0.76
C ARG A 181 8.78 4.94 -2.16
N THR A 182 7.90 4.14 -2.75
CA THR A 182 7.15 4.44 -3.98
C THR A 182 5.69 4.01 -3.80
N VAL A 183 4.79 4.55 -4.64
CA VAL A 183 3.38 4.13 -4.68
C VAL A 183 3.26 2.66 -5.08
N ASP A 184 4.05 2.25 -6.09
CA ASP A 184 4.15 0.89 -6.60
C ASP A 184 4.54 -0.11 -5.48
N GLU A 185 5.56 0.22 -4.69
CA GLU A 185 6.04 -0.60 -3.58
C GLU A 185 4.94 -0.80 -2.52
N ALA A 186 4.34 0.29 -2.04
CA ALA A 186 3.30 0.21 -1.01
C ALA A 186 2.13 -0.67 -1.46
N ALA A 187 1.70 -0.49 -2.71
CA ALA A 187 0.61 -1.27 -3.29
C ALA A 187 0.97 -2.76 -3.45
N TYR A 188 2.19 -3.08 -3.90
CA TYR A 188 2.61 -4.47 -3.99
C TYR A 188 2.67 -5.16 -2.63
N TRP A 189 3.22 -4.50 -1.60
CA TRP A 189 3.21 -5.06 -0.25
C TRP A 189 1.80 -5.31 0.26
N PHE A 190 0.85 -4.43 -0.04
CA PHE A 190 -0.56 -4.65 0.27
C PHE A 190 -1.09 -5.92 -0.41
N ILE A 191 -0.93 -6.01 -1.75
CA ILE A 191 -1.44 -7.12 -2.56
C ILE A 191 -0.84 -8.46 -2.11
N SER A 192 0.48 -8.49 -1.91
CA SER A 192 1.20 -9.70 -1.52
C SER A 192 0.84 -10.14 -0.10
N PHE A 193 0.68 -9.19 0.83
CA PHE A 193 0.30 -9.51 2.21
C PHE A 193 -1.15 -10.01 2.29
N GLU A 194 -2.08 -9.36 1.60
CA GLU A 194 -3.49 -9.81 1.50
C GLU A 194 -3.59 -11.26 0.98
N ARG A 195 -2.84 -11.58 -0.09
CA ARG A 195 -2.78 -12.94 -0.64
C ARG A 195 -2.08 -13.92 0.30
N SER A 196 -1.09 -13.47 1.07
CA SER A 196 -0.44 -14.29 2.08
C SER A 196 -1.41 -14.62 3.23
N CYS A 197 -2.21 -13.65 3.67
CA CYS A 197 -3.30 -13.89 4.62
C CYS A 197 -4.32 -14.89 4.06
N GLN A 198 -4.73 -14.74 2.80
CA GLN A 198 -5.62 -15.69 2.13
C GLN A 198 -5.05 -17.11 2.14
N ALA A 199 -3.82 -17.27 1.66
CA ALA A 199 -3.16 -18.56 1.58
C ALA A 199 -3.01 -19.22 2.96
N GLN A 200 -2.65 -18.45 3.98
CA GLN A 200 -2.48 -18.97 5.32
C GLN A 200 -3.81 -19.39 5.97
N LEU A 201 -4.88 -18.59 5.82
CA LEU A 201 -6.22 -18.97 6.28
C LEU A 201 -6.70 -20.28 5.63
N LEU A 202 -6.47 -20.43 4.32
CA LEU A 202 -6.83 -21.64 3.59
C LEU A 202 -6.00 -22.86 4.03
N ALA A 203 -4.69 -22.67 4.23
CA ALA A 203 -3.80 -23.74 4.68
C ALA A 203 -4.18 -24.24 6.09
N GLU A 204 -4.53 -23.33 6.99
CA GLU A 204 -4.96 -23.66 8.36
C GLU A 204 -6.35 -24.30 8.42
N ALA A 205 -7.25 -23.93 7.50
CA ALA A 205 -8.52 -24.61 7.34
C ALA A 205 -8.35 -26.04 6.81
N ALA A 206 -7.37 -26.26 5.92
CA ALA A 206 -7.09 -27.57 5.33
C ALA A 206 -6.28 -28.50 6.25
N GLY A 207 -5.49 -27.95 7.18
CA GLY A 207 -4.67 -28.72 8.10
C GLY A 207 -3.68 -27.88 8.89
N ARG A 208 -2.60 -28.49 9.36
CA ARG A 208 -1.53 -27.78 10.09
C ARG A 208 -0.36 -27.46 9.15
N PRO A 209 -0.20 -26.22 8.69
CA PRO A 209 0.92 -25.85 7.82
C PRO A 209 2.26 -25.94 8.57
N GLN A 210 3.34 -26.14 7.81
CA GLN A 210 4.72 -26.21 8.32
C GLN A 210 5.49 -24.97 7.81
N PRO A 211 5.94 -24.07 8.70
CA PRO A 211 6.73 -22.91 8.29
C PRO A 211 8.06 -23.32 7.64
N VAL A 212 8.54 -22.49 6.73
CA VAL A 212 9.92 -22.60 6.26
C VAL A 212 10.89 -22.28 7.41
N GLY A 213 12.09 -22.84 7.36
CA GLY A 213 13.10 -22.58 8.39
C GLY A 213 13.45 -21.09 8.49
N ALA A 214 13.70 -20.60 9.71
CA ALA A 214 13.96 -19.19 9.99
C ALA A 214 15.11 -18.60 9.15
N GLU A 215 16.17 -19.37 8.91
CA GLU A 215 17.29 -18.96 8.04
C GLU A 215 16.83 -18.72 6.60
N HIS A 216 16.00 -19.61 6.05
CA HIS A 216 15.43 -19.44 4.71
C HIS A 216 14.51 -18.23 4.67
N ALA A 217 13.65 -18.05 5.69
CA ALA A 217 12.75 -16.92 5.77
C ALA A 217 13.51 -15.58 5.83
N GLU A 218 14.57 -15.49 6.64
CA GLU A 218 15.44 -14.32 6.73
C GLU A 218 16.14 -14.03 5.39
N ALA A 219 16.64 -15.06 4.70
CA ALA A 219 17.25 -14.92 3.37
C ALA A 219 16.24 -14.45 2.31
N VAL A 220 14.95 -14.82 2.42
CA VAL A 220 13.88 -14.31 1.56
C VAL A 220 13.55 -12.86 1.88
N ALA A 221 13.39 -12.53 3.16
CA ALA A 221 13.10 -11.16 3.60
C ALA A 221 14.22 -10.18 3.20
N ALA A 222 15.48 -10.60 3.28
CA ALA A 222 16.64 -9.79 2.92
C ALA A 222 16.73 -9.46 1.41
N ARG A 223 16.25 -10.34 0.52
CA ARG A 223 16.24 -10.11 -0.93
C ARG A 223 14.99 -9.41 -1.45
N THR A 224 13.96 -9.26 -0.61
CA THR A 224 12.67 -8.63 -0.98
C THR A 224 12.64 -7.18 -0.52
N ASP A 225 13.54 -6.37 -1.04
CA ASP A 225 13.68 -4.95 -0.69
C ASP A 225 12.66 -4.04 -1.40
N ALA A 226 12.80 -2.73 -1.20
CA ALA A 226 11.92 -1.72 -1.82
C ALA A 226 11.88 -1.81 -3.35
N ARG A 227 13.03 -2.11 -3.98
CA ARG A 227 13.11 -2.27 -5.44
C ARG A 227 12.37 -3.52 -5.89
N PHE A 228 12.46 -4.61 -5.14
CA PHE A 228 11.68 -5.81 -5.38
C PHE A 228 10.17 -5.51 -5.33
N GLY A 229 9.73 -4.73 -4.34
CA GLY A 229 8.34 -4.30 -4.24
C GLY A 229 7.88 -3.49 -5.46
N TRP A 230 8.66 -2.48 -5.85
CA TRP A 230 8.39 -1.68 -7.05
C TRP A 230 8.34 -2.53 -8.33
N LEU A 231 9.29 -3.47 -8.50
CA LEU A 231 9.39 -4.31 -9.70
C LEU A 231 8.17 -5.23 -9.84
N ASN A 232 7.72 -5.85 -8.75
CA ASN A 232 6.60 -6.78 -8.78
C ASN A 232 5.25 -6.08 -8.98
N PHE A 233 5.17 -4.77 -8.77
CA PHE A 233 3.98 -4.00 -9.12
C PHE A 233 3.85 -3.78 -10.64
N GLN A 234 4.96 -3.74 -11.39
CA GLN A 234 4.96 -3.33 -12.79
C GLN A 234 4.03 -4.17 -13.70
N PRO A 235 3.94 -5.51 -13.56
CA PRO A 235 2.97 -6.29 -14.33
C PRO A 235 1.51 -5.89 -14.08
N TYR A 236 1.14 -5.54 -12.83
CA TYR A 236 -0.20 -5.05 -12.53
C TYR A 236 -0.46 -3.70 -13.20
N TYR A 237 0.52 -2.79 -13.11
CA TYR A 237 0.41 -1.46 -13.73
C TYR A 237 0.26 -1.55 -15.26
N GLN A 238 1.10 -2.36 -15.92
CA GLN A 238 1.05 -2.55 -17.37
C GLN A 238 -0.32 -3.09 -17.80
N ALA A 239 -0.82 -4.11 -17.11
CA ALA A 239 -2.12 -4.71 -17.42
C ALA A 239 -3.27 -3.72 -17.22
N ILE A 240 -3.31 -3.01 -16.09
CA ILE A 240 -4.43 -2.11 -15.78
C ILE A 240 -4.45 -0.87 -16.68
N VAL A 241 -3.29 -0.32 -17.05
CA VAL A 241 -3.21 0.82 -17.98
C VAL A 241 -3.63 0.42 -19.40
N GLN A 242 -3.28 -0.79 -19.83
CA GLN A 242 -3.73 -1.30 -21.13
C GLN A 242 -5.25 -1.51 -21.15
N GLU A 243 -5.82 -1.97 -20.05
CA GLU A 243 -7.25 -2.27 -19.93
C GLU A 243 -8.12 -1.02 -19.70
N GLN A 244 -7.63 -0.06 -18.91
CA GLN A 244 -8.36 1.12 -18.44
C GLN A 244 -7.53 2.41 -18.62
N PRO A 245 -7.17 2.78 -19.86
CA PRO A 245 -6.25 3.90 -20.12
C PRO A 245 -6.78 5.25 -19.62
N GLU A 246 -8.10 5.40 -19.43
CA GLU A 246 -8.71 6.60 -18.90
C GLU A 246 -8.32 6.91 -17.44
N LEU A 247 -7.71 5.95 -16.71
CA LEU A 247 -7.20 6.19 -15.36
C LEU A 247 -6.07 7.24 -15.33
N LEU A 248 -5.37 7.43 -16.46
CA LEU A 248 -4.25 8.38 -16.57
C LEU A 248 -4.71 9.82 -16.82
N GLN A 249 -6.00 10.04 -17.08
CA GLN A 249 -6.55 11.37 -17.38
C GLN A 249 -6.65 12.25 -16.14
#